data_AF-A0A9Q0AM50-F1
#
_entry.id   AF-A0A9Q0AM50-F1
#
_cell.length_a   1.000
_cell.length_b   1.000
_cell.length_c   1.000
_cell.angle_alpha   90.00
_cell.angle_beta   90.00
_cell.angle_gamma   90.00
#
_symmetry.space_group_name_H-M   'P 1'
#
loop_
_entity.id
_entity.type
_entity.pdbx_description
1 polymer ?
#
loop_
_entity_poly.entity_id
_entity_poly.type
_entity_poly.pdbx_seq_one_letter_code
_entity_poly.pdbx_strand_id
1 'polypeptide(L)'
;MQALRQRAACAVRHTRAPAPRLARSYASEGHGHHAAPQVEEGLGTAFYVFIGLIPASIVGYSISRPGADGSPSSLSKWLSGFDYFRAEDEARNSLRTQLYEQAAHDKHLFLAQEKNLHIDLKMPELLNAGSPWNVPAGHRGRNMEELTEHYRQQHVAEEDRKSKKLAARAEKESS
;
A
#
# COMPACT_ATOMS: atom_id res chain seq x y z
N MET A 1 -15.77 -6.64 6.44
CA MET A 1 -15.71 -5.24 5.99
C MET A 1 -14.39 -5.00 5.27
N GLN A 2 -14.36 -5.12 3.93
CA GLN A 2 -13.16 -4.93 3.12
C GLN A 2 -13.51 -4.01 1.95
N ALA A 3 -13.18 -2.72 2.04
CA ALA A 3 -13.38 -1.77 0.95
C ALA A 3 -12.43 -0.57 1.07
N LEU A 4 -11.12 -0.79 0.95
CA LEU A 4 -10.14 0.32 0.86
C LEU A 4 -8.97 -0.08 -0.05
N ARG A 5 -9.22 -0.41 -1.32
CA ARG A 5 -8.14 -0.60 -2.31
C ARG A 5 -8.54 -0.19 -3.72
N GLN A 6 -9.06 1.02 -3.90
CA GLN A 6 -9.14 1.64 -5.22
C GLN A 6 -9.04 3.15 -5.05
N ARG A 7 -7.88 3.75 -5.36
CA ARG A 7 -7.66 5.16 -5.78
C ARG A 7 -6.18 5.51 -5.69
N ALA A 8 -5.42 5.13 -6.70
CA ALA A 8 -4.06 5.64 -6.93
C ALA A 8 -3.72 5.56 -8.43
N ALA A 9 -4.50 6.26 -9.28
CA ALA A 9 -4.18 6.41 -10.69
C ALA A 9 -5.01 7.53 -11.34
N CYS A 10 -4.74 8.80 -11.02
CA CYS A 10 -5.01 9.92 -11.94
C CYS A 10 -4.44 11.24 -11.40
N ALA A 11 -3.17 11.53 -11.68
CA ALA A 11 -2.62 12.87 -11.51
C ALA A 11 -1.38 13.09 -12.39
N VAL A 12 -1.53 13.01 -13.72
CA VAL A 12 -0.54 13.55 -14.66
C VAL A 12 -1.31 14.05 -15.86
N ARG A 13 -1.43 15.37 -16.05
CA ARG A 13 -1.64 16.04 -17.35
C ARG A 13 -1.81 17.58 -17.31
N HIS A 14 -1.19 18.32 -16.40
CA HIS A 14 -1.21 19.79 -16.52
C HIS A 14 0.11 20.46 -16.11
N THR A 15 1.13 20.30 -16.94
CA THR A 15 2.30 21.21 -16.97
C THR A 15 2.66 21.54 -18.42
N ARG A 16 1.77 22.25 -19.11
CA ARG A 16 2.11 22.89 -20.39
C ARG A 16 2.45 24.35 -20.09
N ALA A 17 3.75 24.68 -20.10
CA ALA A 17 4.20 26.06 -19.99
C ALA A 17 3.66 26.87 -21.20
N PRO A 18 3.14 28.10 -21.01
CA PRO A 18 2.78 28.95 -22.14
C PRO A 18 4.06 29.42 -22.84
N ALA A 19 4.17 29.15 -24.14
CA ALA A 19 5.21 29.74 -24.98
C ALA A 19 4.98 31.26 -25.07
N PRO A 20 6.02 32.11 -24.91
CA PRO A 20 5.87 33.56 -25.09
C PRO A 20 5.53 33.86 -26.55
N ARG A 21 4.47 34.64 -26.77
CA ARG A 21 4.19 35.21 -28.10
C ARG A 21 5.24 36.29 -28.36
N LEU A 22 6.14 36.02 -29.30
CA LEU A 22 6.99 37.05 -29.93
C LEU A 22 6.09 37.99 -30.73
N ALA A 23 5.81 39.17 -30.17
CA ALA A 23 5.27 40.29 -30.94
C ALA A 23 6.39 40.84 -31.83
N ARG A 24 6.47 40.38 -33.08
CA ARG A 24 7.22 41.08 -34.12
C ARG A 24 6.33 42.17 -34.69
N SER A 25 6.44 43.38 -34.17
CA SER A 25 5.95 44.59 -34.83
C SER A 25 7.06 45.10 -35.75
N TYR A 26 6.92 44.88 -37.06
CA TYR A 26 7.62 45.65 -38.07
C TYR A 26 6.85 46.96 -38.27
N ALA A 27 7.29 48.02 -37.60
CA ALA A 27 6.93 49.37 -37.98
C ALA A 27 8.09 49.92 -38.82
N SER A 28 7.83 50.07 -40.11
CA SER A 28 8.70 50.74 -41.08
C SER A 28 8.61 52.26 -40.92
N GLU A 29 9.73 52.91 -41.26
CA GLU A 29 9.83 54.31 -41.70
C GLU A 29 9.69 55.41 -40.62
N GLY A 30 10.84 55.90 -40.18
CA GLY A 30 11.00 57.18 -39.49
C GLY A 30 12.48 57.57 -39.46
N HIS A 31 12.94 58.28 -40.49
CA HIS A 31 14.32 58.78 -40.60
C HIS A 31 14.65 59.71 -39.42
N GLY A 32 15.63 59.32 -38.60
CA GLY A 32 16.15 60.12 -37.50
C GLY A 32 17.59 59.69 -37.17
N HIS A 33 18.48 60.68 -37.19
CA HIS A 33 19.94 60.59 -37.11
C HIS A 33 20.51 59.63 -36.05
N HIS A 34 21.57 58.92 -36.43
CA HIS A 34 22.30 57.91 -35.65
C HIS A 34 22.76 58.42 -34.28
N ALA A 35 22.13 57.94 -33.23
CA ALA A 35 22.79 57.63 -31.98
C ALA A 35 22.42 56.18 -31.65
N ALA A 36 23.39 55.26 -31.73
CA ALA A 36 23.21 53.93 -31.19
C ALA A 36 22.83 54.10 -29.71
N PRO A 37 21.72 53.50 -29.22
CA PRO A 37 21.40 53.60 -27.81
C PRO A 37 22.59 53.01 -27.06
N GLN A 38 23.26 53.82 -26.25
CA GLN A 38 24.23 53.35 -25.28
C GLN A 38 23.43 52.58 -24.23
N VAL A 39 23.06 51.34 -24.55
CA VAL A 39 22.52 50.41 -23.58
C VAL A 39 23.69 50.10 -22.67
N GLU A 40 23.69 50.69 -21.47
CA GLU A 40 24.55 50.20 -20.41
C GLU A 40 24.14 48.75 -20.15
N GLU A 41 24.91 47.80 -20.68
CA GLU A 41 24.72 46.38 -20.40
C GLU A 41 25.11 46.13 -18.95
N GLY A 42 24.17 46.45 -18.05
CA GLY A 42 24.29 46.14 -16.64
C GLY A 42 24.50 44.63 -16.46
N LEU A 43 25.32 44.28 -15.46
CA LEU A 43 25.57 42.89 -15.11
C LEU A 43 24.22 42.18 -14.90
N GLY A 44 23.97 41.12 -15.69
CA GLY A 44 22.67 40.45 -15.70
C GLY A 44 22.30 39.93 -14.30
N THR A 45 21.01 39.72 -14.05
CA THR A 45 20.49 39.23 -12.76
C THR A 45 21.21 37.98 -12.24
N ALA A 46 21.65 37.10 -13.14
CA ALA A 46 22.45 35.92 -12.82
C ALA A 46 23.74 36.26 -12.06
N PHE A 47 24.43 37.35 -12.42
CA PHE A 47 25.67 37.77 -11.76
C PHE A 47 25.45 38.09 -10.28
N TYR A 48 24.39 38.84 -9.96
CA TYR A 48 24.02 39.15 -8.59
C TYR A 48 23.60 37.91 -7.80
N VAL A 49 22.90 36.98 -8.45
CA VAL A 49 22.56 35.68 -7.84
C VAL A 49 23.82 34.89 -7.50
N PHE A 50 24.80 34.81 -8.40
CA PHE A 50 26.06 34.11 -8.12
C PHE A 50 26.87 34.79 -7.02
N ILE A 51 26.96 36.13 -7.02
CA ILE A 51 27.62 36.88 -5.94
C ILE A 51 26.94 36.68 -4.59
N GLY A 52 25.61 36.50 -4.55
CA GLY A 52 24.91 36.15 -3.32
C GLY A 52 25.11 34.68 -2.92
N LEU A 53 25.08 33.78 -3.90
CA LEU A 53 25.11 32.33 -3.67
C LEU A 53 26.47 31.85 -3.15
N ILE A 54 27.58 32.40 -3.66
CA ILE A 54 28.94 32.02 -3.23
C ILE A 54 29.15 32.25 -1.72
N PRO A 55 28.99 33.46 -1.15
CA PRO A 55 29.14 33.67 0.28
C PRO A 55 28.05 32.94 1.08
N ALA A 56 26.81 32.86 0.58
CA ALA A 56 25.76 32.09 1.24
C ALA A 56 26.13 30.61 1.37
N SER A 57 26.73 30.00 0.34
CA SER A 57 27.20 28.62 0.37
C SER A 57 28.37 28.41 1.35
N ILE A 58 29.29 29.37 1.44
CA ILE A 58 30.41 29.33 2.39
C ILE A 58 29.88 29.37 3.84
N VAL A 59 28.92 30.26 4.10
CA VAL A 59 28.26 30.36 5.42
C VAL A 59 27.43 29.11 5.72
N GLY A 60 26.67 28.59 4.75
CA GLY A 60 25.93 27.35 4.92
C GLY A 60 26.86 26.17 5.23
N TYR A 61 28.00 26.11 4.54
CA TYR A 61 29.00 25.08 4.77
C TYR A 61 29.64 25.17 6.16
N SER A 62 29.99 26.38 6.62
CA SER A 62 30.58 26.56 7.95
C SER A 62 29.62 26.15 9.07
N ILE A 63 28.33 26.42 8.93
CA ILE A 63 27.30 26.02 9.90
C ILE A 63 26.99 24.51 9.82
N SER A 64 27.13 23.89 8.66
CA SER A 64 26.88 22.45 8.49
C SER A 64 27.98 21.56 9.07
N ARG A 65 29.23 22.06 9.15
CA ARG A 65 30.38 21.27 9.57
C ARG A 65 30.29 20.89 11.06
N PRO A 66 30.63 19.64 11.42
CA PRO A 66 30.76 19.26 12.82
C PRO A 66 31.93 20.01 13.48
N GLY A 67 31.86 20.19 14.80
CA GLY A 67 32.93 20.83 15.56
C GLY A 67 34.22 20.01 15.54
N ALA A 68 35.36 20.62 15.91
CA ALA A 68 36.66 19.95 15.97
C ALA A 68 36.65 18.69 16.86
N ASP A 69 35.78 18.67 17.86
CA ASP A 69 35.60 17.56 18.82
C ASP A 69 34.65 16.46 18.30
N GLY A 70 34.22 16.52 17.04
CA GLY A 70 33.26 15.59 16.44
C GLY A 70 31.80 15.82 16.88
N SER A 71 31.53 16.92 17.60
CA SER A 71 30.17 17.25 18.04
C SER A 71 29.25 17.61 16.86
N PRO A 72 27.95 17.22 16.91
CA PRO A 72 27.02 17.52 15.83
C PRO A 72 26.89 19.03 15.64
N SER A 73 26.83 19.44 14.38
CA SER A 73 26.73 20.86 14.02
C SER A 73 25.45 21.49 14.58
N SER A 74 25.45 22.81 14.75
CA SER A 74 24.28 23.55 15.26
C SER A 74 23.04 23.32 14.38
N LEU A 75 23.24 23.17 13.07
CA LEU A 75 22.18 22.80 12.13
C LEU A 75 21.62 21.40 12.43
N SER A 76 22.49 20.43 12.69
CA SER A 76 22.08 19.05 13.02
C SER A 76 21.29 19.01 14.33
N LYS A 77 21.74 19.75 15.36
CA LYS A 77 21.00 19.88 16.64
C LYS A 77 19.64 20.53 16.44
N TRP A 78 19.57 21.59 15.64
CA TRP A 78 18.29 22.24 15.30
C TRP A 78 17.36 21.29 14.53
N LEU A 79 17.89 20.55 13.55
CA LEU A 79 17.11 19.59 12.77
C LEU A 79 16.62 18.40 13.61
N SER A 80 17.45 17.92 14.54
CA SER A 80 17.07 16.86 15.48
C SER A 80 15.91 17.28 16.40
N GLY A 81 15.72 18.58 16.59
CA GLY A 81 14.55 19.14 17.26
C GLY A 81 13.24 18.92 16.49
N PHE A 82 13.25 18.54 15.21
CA PHE A 82 12.04 18.20 14.44
C PHE A 82 11.80 16.69 14.33
N ASP A 83 12.72 15.87 14.84
CA ASP A 83 12.69 14.41 14.72
C ASP A 83 11.73 13.72 15.72
N TYR A 84 10.74 14.42 16.26
CA TYR A 84 9.82 13.91 17.29
C TYR A 84 9.10 12.61 16.90
N PHE A 85 8.83 12.40 15.60
CA PHE A 85 8.09 11.24 15.11
C PHE A 85 8.98 10.08 14.64
N ARG A 86 10.32 10.21 14.67
CA ARG A 86 11.21 9.15 14.18
C ARG A 86 10.98 7.81 14.87
N ALA A 87 10.89 7.82 16.20
CA ALA A 87 10.68 6.58 16.97
C ALA A 87 9.33 5.93 16.66
N GLU A 88 8.27 6.74 16.50
CA GLU A 88 6.94 6.23 16.13
C GLU A 88 6.94 5.66 14.70
N ASP A 89 7.58 6.34 13.77
CA ASP A 89 7.64 5.90 12.37
C ASP A 89 8.52 4.67 12.21
N GLU A 90 9.62 4.55 12.95
CA GLU A 90 10.43 3.34 13.05
C GLU A 90 9.61 2.17 13.60
N ALA A 91 8.84 2.38 14.67
CA ALA A 91 7.95 1.36 15.24
C ALA A 91 6.82 0.95 14.26
N ARG A 92 6.24 1.91 13.53
CA ARG A 92 5.24 1.64 12.49
C ARG A 92 5.84 0.86 11.33
N ASN A 93 7.06 1.21 10.93
CA ASN A 93 7.74 0.54 9.83
C ASN A 93 8.10 -0.90 10.19
N SER A 94 8.59 -1.15 11.41
CA SER A 94 8.87 -2.52 11.88
C SER A 94 7.61 -3.37 11.99
N LEU A 95 6.49 -2.80 12.44
CA LEU A 95 5.20 -3.50 12.45
C LEU A 95 4.72 -3.82 11.03
N ARG A 96 4.87 -2.89 10.08
CA ARG A 96 4.53 -3.13 8.67
C ARG A 96 5.36 -4.26 8.08
N THR A 97 6.67 -4.30 8.33
CA THR A 97 7.52 -5.38 7.81
C THR A 97 7.11 -6.74 8.39
N GLN A 98 6.85 -6.81 9.69
CA GLN A 98 6.35 -8.03 10.34
C GLN A 98 5.02 -8.51 9.74
N LEU A 99 4.08 -7.59 9.49
CA LEU A 99 2.81 -7.93 8.85
C LEU A 99 3.01 -8.47 7.42
N TYR A 100 3.92 -7.89 6.65
CA TYR A 100 4.22 -8.39 5.31
C TYR A 100 4.88 -9.77 5.32
N GLU A 101 5.78 -10.01 6.27
CA GLU A 101 6.43 -11.31 6.46
C GLU A 101 5.42 -12.39 6.86
N GLN A 102 4.55 -12.09 7.83
CA GLN A 102 3.47 -13.00 8.22
C GLN A 102 2.51 -13.27 7.05
N ALA A 103 2.09 -12.23 6.32
CA ALA A 103 1.20 -12.41 5.18
C ALA A 103 1.86 -13.22 4.05
N ALA A 104 3.17 -13.08 3.84
CA ALA A 104 3.92 -13.88 2.89
C ALA A 104 4.02 -15.35 3.33
N HIS A 105 4.27 -15.59 4.62
CA HIS A 105 4.28 -16.92 5.21
C HIS A 105 2.92 -17.61 5.06
N ASP A 106 1.83 -16.94 5.44
CA ASP A 106 0.48 -17.48 5.33
C ASP A 106 0.09 -17.75 3.87
N LYS A 107 0.48 -16.87 2.95
CA LYS A 107 0.29 -17.10 1.51
C LYS A 107 1.00 -18.37 1.05
N HIS A 108 2.22 -18.63 1.53
CA HIS A 108 2.94 -19.84 1.19
C HIS A 108 2.22 -21.09 1.73
N LEU A 109 1.70 -21.06 2.95
CA LEU A 109 0.89 -22.14 3.52
C LEU A 109 -0.36 -22.42 2.66
N PHE A 110 -1.11 -21.38 2.28
CA PHE A 110 -2.35 -21.55 1.51
C PHE A 110 -2.13 -21.91 0.04
N LEU A 111 -0.99 -21.57 -0.55
CA LEU A 111 -0.68 -21.95 -1.93
C LEU A 111 -0.13 -23.37 -2.03
N ALA A 112 0.60 -23.84 -1.00
CA ALA A 112 1.12 -25.20 -0.97
C ALA A 112 0.05 -26.25 -0.61
N GLN A 113 -0.97 -25.87 0.15
CA GLN A 113 -2.05 -26.76 0.53
C GLN A 113 -3.03 -26.98 -0.64
N GLU A 114 -3.38 -28.25 -0.90
CA GLU A 114 -4.48 -28.57 -1.82
C GLU A 114 -5.77 -27.93 -1.32
N LYS A 115 -6.48 -27.23 -2.22
CA LYS A 115 -7.74 -26.58 -1.87
C LYS A 115 -8.78 -27.66 -1.56
N ASN A 116 -9.26 -27.69 -0.32
CA ASN A 116 -10.43 -28.49 0.03
C ASN A 116 -11.65 -27.91 -0.70
N LEU A 117 -12.06 -28.58 -1.77
CA LEU A 117 -13.29 -28.27 -2.53
C LEU A 117 -14.56 -28.56 -1.72
N HIS A 118 -14.44 -29.36 -0.66
CA HIS A 118 -15.53 -29.79 0.19
C HIS A 118 -15.42 -29.11 1.55
N ILE A 119 -16.43 -28.33 1.91
CA ILE A 119 -16.56 -27.71 3.23
C ILE A 119 -17.52 -28.57 4.03
N ASP A 120 -17.02 -29.18 5.11
CA ASP A 120 -17.86 -29.99 5.97
C ASP A 120 -18.67 -29.07 6.91
N LEU A 121 -19.99 -29.08 6.75
CA LEU A 121 -20.89 -28.25 7.55
C LEU A 121 -21.27 -29.00 8.81
N LYS A 122 -21.06 -28.37 9.98
CA LYS A 122 -21.54 -28.92 11.26
C LYS A 122 -23.05 -29.07 11.32
N MET A 123 -23.78 -28.26 10.55
CA MET A 123 -25.24 -28.19 10.58
C MET A 123 -25.77 -28.19 9.14
N PRO A 124 -25.84 -29.35 8.48
CA PRO A 124 -26.23 -29.47 7.08
C PRO A 124 -27.71 -29.12 6.83
N GLU A 125 -28.57 -29.18 7.86
CA GLU A 125 -29.97 -28.77 7.76
C GLU A 125 -30.15 -27.27 7.43
N LEU A 126 -29.14 -26.45 7.68
CA LEU A 126 -29.18 -25.01 7.39
C LEU A 126 -29.00 -24.68 5.90
N LEU A 127 -28.62 -25.66 5.05
CA LEU A 127 -28.44 -25.48 3.61
C LEU A 127 -29.70 -24.96 2.89
N ASN A 128 -30.88 -25.20 3.47
CA ASN A 128 -32.15 -24.71 2.97
C ASN A 128 -32.87 -23.76 3.96
N ALA A 129 -32.22 -23.35 5.04
CA ALA A 129 -32.77 -22.40 6.00
C ALA A 129 -32.57 -20.95 5.48
N GLY A 130 -33.29 -20.61 4.41
CA GLY A 130 -33.30 -19.28 3.81
C GLY A 130 -34.69 -18.67 3.78
N SER A 131 -34.76 -17.40 3.39
CA SER A 131 -36.05 -16.74 3.11
C SER A 131 -36.80 -17.52 2.02
N PRO A 132 -38.11 -17.82 2.21
CA PRO A 132 -38.91 -18.47 1.17
C PRO A 132 -39.09 -17.59 -0.08
N TRP A 133 -38.86 -16.28 0.05
CA TRP A 133 -39.01 -15.27 -1.00
C TRP A 133 -37.67 -14.72 -1.48
N ASN A 134 -37.59 -14.28 -2.74
CA ASN A 134 -36.42 -13.64 -3.37
C ASN A 134 -35.14 -14.48 -3.40
N VAL A 135 -35.24 -15.79 -3.64
CA VAL A 135 -34.07 -16.64 -3.88
C VAL A 135 -33.73 -16.62 -5.38
N PRO A 136 -32.54 -16.13 -5.79
CA PRO A 136 -32.16 -16.16 -7.20
C PRO A 136 -32.14 -17.59 -7.74
N ALA A 137 -32.52 -17.78 -9.01
CA ALA A 137 -32.50 -19.10 -9.63
C ALA A 137 -31.10 -19.74 -9.50
N GLY A 138 -31.06 -21.00 -9.03
CA GLY A 138 -29.81 -21.74 -8.78
C GLY A 138 -29.23 -21.62 -7.36
N HIS A 139 -29.82 -20.83 -6.45
CA HIS A 139 -29.37 -20.73 -5.05
C HIS A 139 -29.98 -21.78 -4.12
N ARG A 140 -31.08 -22.44 -4.51
CA ARG A 140 -31.56 -23.63 -3.76
C ARG A 140 -30.61 -24.78 -4.08
N GLY A 141 -30.12 -25.46 -3.04
CA GLY A 141 -29.12 -26.53 -3.16
C GLY A 141 -29.45 -27.49 -4.31
N ARG A 142 -28.53 -27.62 -5.27
CA ARG A 142 -28.61 -28.70 -6.27
C ARG A 142 -28.54 -30.03 -5.51
N ASN A 143 -29.49 -30.92 -5.79
CA ASN A 143 -29.55 -32.31 -5.33
C ASN A 143 -29.51 -32.52 -3.80
N MET A 144 -30.55 -32.07 -3.10
CA MET A 144 -30.70 -32.36 -1.66
C MET A 144 -30.79 -33.86 -1.33
N GLU A 145 -31.28 -34.67 -2.28
CA GLU A 145 -31.38 -36.13 -2.14
C GLU A 145 -29.99 -36.78 -2.02
N GLU A 146 -29.06 -36.41 -2.91
CA GLU A 146 -27.67 -36.87 -2.89
C GLU A 146 -26.96 -36.49 -1.59
N LEU A 147 -27.18 -35.26 -1.11
CA LEU A 147 -26.64 -34.80 0.18
C LEU A 147 -27.22 -35.62 1.35
N THR A 148 -28.52 -35.89 1.32
CA THR A 148 -29.20 -36.69 2.35
C THR A 148 -28.65 -38.11 2.38
N GLU A 149 -28.44 -38.73 1.22
CA GLU A 149 -27.85 -40.06 1.10
C GLU A 149 -26.41 -40.09 1.62
N HIS A 150 -25.59 -39.10 1.26
CA HIS A 150 -24.22 -38.98 1.74
C HIS A 150 -24.15 -38.93 3.27
N TYR A 151 -24.92 -38.04 3.91
CA TYR A 151 -24.93 -37.93 5.38
C TYR A 151 -25.53 -39.17 6.06
N ARG A 152 -26.49 -39.84 5.42
CA ARG A 152 -27.03 -41.11 5.90
C ARG A 152 -25.97 -42.22 5.91
N GLN A 153 -25.17 -42.31 4.85
CA GLN A 153 -24.05 -43.25 4.77
C GLN A 153 -22.98 -42.95 5.82
N GLN A 154 -22.64 -41.67 6.02
CA GLN A 154 -21.71 -41.26 7.09
C GLN A 154 -22.22 -41.65 8.47
N HIS A 155 -23.50 -41.43 8.76
CA HIS A 155 -24.09 -41.80 10.04
C HIS A 155 -24.01 -43.31 10.30
N VAL A 156 -24.34 -44.14 9.30
CA VAL A 156 -24.21 -45.60 9.42
C VAL A 156 -22.75 -46.01 9.70
N ALA A 157 -21.80 -45.43 8.99
CA ALA A 157 -20.37 -45.72 9.20
C ALA A 157 -19.88 -45.29 10.60
N GLU A 158 -20.38 -44.17 11.14
CA GLU A 158 -20.08 -43.75 12.49
C GLU A 158 -20.65 -44.69 13.55
N GLU A 159 -21.89 -45.15 13.39
CA GLU A 159 -22.54 -46.10 14.31
C GLU A 159 -21.79 -47.45 14.31
N ASP A 160 -21.37 -47.94 13.15
CA ASP A 160 -20.53 -49.14 13.03
C ASP A 160 -19.16 -48.95 13.71
N ARG A 161 -18.60 -47.74 13.64
CA ARG A 161 -17.33 -47.42 14.32
C ARG A 161 -17.50 -47.34 15.83
N LYS A 162 -18.60 -46.77 16.31
CA LYS A 162 -18.93 -46.68 17.74
C LYS A 162 -19.20 -48.07 18.31
N SER A 163 -19.98 -48.91 17.63
CA SER A 163 -20.28 -50.28 18.07
C SER A 163 -19.01 -51.14 18.17
N LYS A 164 -18.11 -51.08 17.18
CA LYS A 164 -16.80 -51.77 17.23
C LYS A 164 -15.92 -51.29 18.39
N LYS A 165 -15.89 -49.98 18.66
CA LYS A 165 -15.15 -49.43 19.81
C LYS A 165 -15.73 -49.87 21.14
N LEU A 166 -17.07 -49.94 21.25
CA LEU A 166 -17.75 -50.43 22.45
C LEU A 166 -17.47 -51.92 22.68
N ALA A 167 -17.52 -52.75 21.62
CA ALA A 167 -17.19 -54.17 21.70
C ALA A 167 -15.72 -54.39 22.14
N ALA A 168 -14.76 -53.70 21.50
CA ALA A 168 -13.35 -53.79 21.86
C ALA A 168 -13.06 -53.29 23.28
N ARG A 169 -13.86 -52.35 23.80
CA ARG A 169 -13.76 -51.88 25.18
C ARG A 169 -14.31 -52.91 26.16
N ALA A 170 -15.45 -53.52 25.86
CA ALA A 170 -16.03 -54.58 26.68
C ALA A 170 -15.10 -55.81 26.77
N GLU A 171 -14.45 -56.19 25.67
CA GLU A 171 -13.44 -57.27 25.66
C GLU A 171 -12.25 -56.95 26.58
N LYS A 172 -11.75 -55.71 26.55
CA LYS A 172 -10.67 -55.25 27.44
C LYS A 172 -11.05 -55.17 28.91
N GLU A 173 -12.30 -54.86 29.23
CA GLU A 173 -12.80 -54.82 30.61
C GLU A 173 -13.09 -56.23 31.16
N SER A 174 -13.22 -57.24 30.29
CA SER A 174 -13.43 -58.64 30.66
C SER A 174 -12.15 -59.49 30.79
N SER A 175 -10.99 -58.93 30.47
CA SER A 175 -9.67 -59.57 30.58
C SER A 175 -8.83 -58.97 31.71
#